data_AF-A0A1D6NGF1-F1
#
_entry.id   AF-A0A1D6NGF1-F1
#
_cell.length_a   1.000
_cell.length_b   1.000
_cell.length_c   1.000
_cell.angle_alpha   90.00
_cell.angle_beta   90.00
_cell.angle_gamma   90.00
#
_symmetry.space_group_name_H-M   'P 1'
#
loop_
_entity.id
_entity.type
_entity.pdbx_description
1 polymer ?
#
loop_
_entity_poly.entity_id
_entity_poly.type
_entity_poly.pdbx_seq_one_letter_code
_entity_poly.pdbx_strand_id
1 'polypeptide(L)'
;MQYLFDEDGRRYLDAFGGIATVCCGHCHPDVVEAIVNQAKRIQHSTVLYLNHAIADFAEALASKMPGDLKVVFFTNSGTEANELALMIARLYTGCNDIISLRNGYHGNAAGTMGATAQSNWKFNVVQTEVRAFFDVHDQEGSHPGGIHLEMTGQNVTECIGGSRTVTFDDLSDRYHTHCDPRLNASQSLELAFIIAERLRKRRMRSGLYNSLPLPPLAF
;
A
#
# COMPACT_ATOMS: atom_id res chain seq x y z
N MET A 1 16.89 28.77 -7.58
CA MET A 1 17.23 27.40 -8.03
C MET A 1 18.08 26.77 -6.94
N GLN A 2 17.61 25.68 -6.35
CA GLN A 2 18.22 25.01 -5.20
C GLN A 2 19.28 24.00 -5.65
N TYR A 3 20.32 23.81 -4.85
CA TYR A 3 21.40 22.86 -5.12
C TYR A 3 21.62 21.94 -3.93
N LEU A 4 21.92 20.67 -4.22
CA LEU A 4 22.39 19.69 -3.25
C LEU A 4 23.91 19.51 -3.37
N PHE A 5 24.55 19.10 -2.29
CA PHE A 5 25.99 18.84 -2.26
C PHE A 5 26.21 17.40 -1.79
N ASP A 6 27.06 16.65 -2.50
CA ASP A 6 27.52 15.35 -2.03
C ASP A 6 28.61 15.49 -0.95
N GLU A 7 29.09 14.34 -0.46
CA GLU A 7 30.14 14.26 0.55
C GLU A 7 31.49 14.85 0.10
N ASP A 8 31.75 14.91 -1.21
CA ASP A 8 32.94 15.53 -1.80
C ASP A 8 32.76 17.04 -2.06
N GLY A 9 31.59 17.61 -1.73
CA GLY A 9 31.25 19.00 -1.97
C GLY A 9 30.89 19.33 -3.42
N ARG A 10 30.66 18.33 -4.27
CA ARG A 10 30.17 18.57 -5.64
C ARG A 10 28.71 19.00 -5.61
N ARG A 11 28.41 20.00 -6.44
CA ARG A 11 27.10 20.64 -6.50
C ARG A 11 26.20 20.00 -7.57
N TYR A 12 25.00 19.62 -7.18
CA TYR A 12 23.96 19.04 -8.03
C TYR A 12 22.75 19.97 -8.08
N LEU A 13 22.20 20.22 -9.27
CA LEU A 13 20.93 20.92 -9.40
C LEU A 13 19.82 20.03 -8.83
N ASP A 14 19.05 20.55 -7.88
CA ASP A 14 17.94 19.82 -7.29
C ASP A 14 16.73 19.82 -8.24
N ALA A 15 16.56 18.71 -8.95
CA ALA A 15 15.44 18.46 -9.85
C ALA A 15 14.55 17.28 -9.39
N PHE A 16 14.72 16.81 -8.16
CA PHE A 16 14.03 15.60 -7.69
C PHE A 16 12.58 15.87 -7.28
N GLY A 17 12.29 17.05 -6.71
CA GLY A 17 10.95 17.41 -6.22
C GLY A 17 10.42 16.53 -5.07
N GLY A 18 11.17 15.49 -4.66
CA GLY A 18 10.85 14.58 -3.55
C GLY A 18 9.50 13.90 -3.66
N ILE A 19 9.12 13.38 -4.84
CA ILE A 19 7.78 12.81 -5.04
C ILE A 19 6.70 13.84 -4.62
N ALA A 20 6.89 15.07 -5.11
CA ALA A 20 6.08 16.24 -4.80
C ALA A 20 6.14 16.79 -3.36
N THR A 21 7.06 16.33 -2.50
CA THR A 21 7.21 16.84 -1.11
C THR A 21 8.15 18.04 -0.98
N VAL A 22 9.09 18.21 -1.91
CA VAL A 22 10.04 19.33 -1.95
C VAL A 22 9.96 20.06 -3.28
N CYS A 23 8.74 20.32 -3.76
CA CYS A 23 8.51 21.07 -5.00
C CYS A 23 9.17 22.46 -4.99
N CYS A 24 9.34 23.06 -3.81
CA CYS A 24 10.04 24.33 -3.62
C CYS A 24 11.58 24.17 -3.55
N GLY A 25 12.09 22.95 -3.70
CA GLY A 25 13.49 22.56 -3.50
C GLY A 25 13.85 22.35 -2.02
N HIS A 26 14.96 21.65 -1.79
CA HIS A 26 15.45 21.39 -0.43
C HIS A 26 15.84 22.69 0.27
N CYS A 27 15.46 22.83 1.55
CA CYS A 27 15.85 23.95 2.41
C CYS A 27 15.57 25.34 1.81
N HIS A 28 14.42 25.55 1.16
CA HIS A 28 14.02 26.87 0.66
C HIS A 28 14.01 27.91 1.78
N PRO A 29 14.77 29.02 1.68
CA PRO A 29 14.97 29.96 2.80
C PRO A 29 13.63 30.47 3.34
N ASP A 30 12.72 30.88 2.47
CA ASP A 30 11.39 31.36 2.87
C ASP A 30 10.56 30.29 3.60
N VAL A 31 10.67 29.02 3.19
CA VAL A 31 9.96 27.89 3.81
C VAL A 31 10.58 27.58 5.18
N VAL A 32 11.91 27.51 5.25
CA VAL A 32 12.65 27.25 6.48
C VAL A 32 12.39 28.36 7.50
N GLU A 33 12.44 29.62 7.09
CA GLU A 33 12.17 30.76 7.96
C GLU A 33 10.74 30.72 8.50
N ALA A 34 9.74 30.45 7.65
CA ALA A 34 8.35 30.32 8.08
C ALA A 34 8.17 29.20 9.11
N ILE A 35 8.79 28.03 8.87
CA ILE A 35 8.77 26.89 9.81
C ILE A 35 9.41 27.27 11.14
N VAL A 36 10.60 27.87 11.13
CA VAL A 36 11.32 28.28 12.35
C VAL A 36 10.53 29.31 13.14
N ASN A 37 9.94 30.29 12.47
CA ASN A 37 9.13 31.32 13.12
C ASN A 37 7.86 30.74 13.75
N GLN A 38 7.19 29.79 13.07
CA GLN A 38 6.03 29.10 13.63
C GLN A 38 6.41 28.21 14.81
N ALA A 39 7.50 27.45 14.71
CA ALA A 39 7.97 26.55 15.76
C ALA A 39 8.34 27.29 17.06
N LYS A 40 8.82 28.54 16.96
CA LYS A 40 9.06 29.41 18.13
C LYS A 40 7.78 29.85 18.85
N ARG A 41 6.61 29.77 18.19
CA ARG A 41 5.31 30.14 18.78
C ARG A 41 4.59 28.91 19.31
N ILE A 42 4.33 27.94 18.45
CA ILE A 42 3.71 26.66 18.79
C ILE A 42 4.03 25.61 17.73
N GLN A 43 4.47 24.44 18.17
CA GLN A 43 4.86 23.34 17.28
C GLN A 43 3.65 22.55 16.75
N HIS A 44 2.60 22.36 17.56
CA HIS A 44 1.43 21.57 17.20
C HIS A 44 0.16 22.13 17.84
N SER A 45 -0.95 22.11 17.10
CA SER A 45 -2.29 22.36 17.61
C SER A 45 -3.25 21.33 17.01
N THR A 46 -4.11 20.76 17.85
CA THR A 46 -5.17 19.86 17.39
C THR A 46 -6.28 20.65 16.71
N VAL A 47 -6.94 20.04 15.72
CA VAL A 47 -8.14 20.60 15.05
C VAL A 47 -9.32 20.82 16.01
N LEU A 48 -9.26 20.28 17.24
CA LEU A 48 -10.26 20.54 18.28
C LEU A 48 -10.23 21.98 18.80
N TYR A 49 -9.10 22.69 18.64
CA TYR A 49 -9.00 24.09 19.02
C TYR A 49 -9.12 24.99 17.80
N LEU A 50 -9.86 26.09 17.96
CA LEU A 50 -9.95 27.13 16.95
C LEU A 50 -8.56 27.75 16.72
N ASN A 51 -8.10 27.69 15.48
CA ASN A 51 -6.85 28.26 15.03
C ASN A 51 -7.07 28.93 13.67
N HIS A 52 -6.84 30.24 13.59
CA HIS A 52 -7.02 30.99 12.34
C HIS A 52 -6.08 30.49 11.24
N ALA A 53 -4.87 30.02 11.57
CA ALA A 53 -3.89 29.60 10.58
C ALA A 53 -4.41 28.52 9.62
N ILE A 54 -5.24 27.58 10.10
CA ILE A 54 -5.81 26.53 9.23
C ILE A 54 -6.93 27.07 8.35
N ALA A 55 -7.71 28.05 8.84
CA ALA A 55 -8.77 28.70 8.08
C ALA A 55 -8.19 29.62 7.00
N ASP A 56 -7.21 30.45 7.37
CA ASP A 56 -6.48 31.33 6.46
C ASP A 56 -5.79 30.50 5.37
N PHE A 57 -5.18 29.37 5.74
CA PHE A 57 -4.56 28.47 4.77
C PHE A 57 -5.60 27.77 3.87
N ALA A 58 -6.73 27.34 4.42
CA ALA A 58 -7.83 26.76 3.63
C ALA A 58 -8.39 27.77 2.62
N GLU A 59 -8.62 29.01 3.02
CA GLU A 59 -9.09 30.07 2.14
C GLU A 59 -8.05 30.40 1.05
N ALA A 60 -6.78 30.56 1.44
CA ALA A 60 -5.69 30.79 0.51
C ALA A 60 -5.57 29.65 -0.52
N LEU A 61 -5.68 28.39 -0.07
CA LEU A 61 -5.62 27.22 -0.96
C LEU A 61 -6.84 27.16 -1.90
N ALA A 62 -8.05 27.31 -1.36
CA ALA A 62 -9.29 27.30 -2.14
C ALA A 62 -9.28 28.40 -3.22
N SER A 63 -8.74 29.59 -2.91
CA SER A 63 -8.64 30.70 -3.86
C SER A 63 -7.77 30.41 -5.10
N LYS A 64 -6.93 29.36 -5.06
CA LYS A 64 -6.06 28.94 -6.17
C LYS A 64 -6.63 27.78 -6.98
N MET A 65 -7.69 27.15 -6.50
CA MET A 65 -8.31 26.00 -7.14
C MET A 65 -9.49 26.41 -8.02
N PRO A 66 -9.81 25.65 -9.07
CA PRO A 66 -10.97 25.95 -9.90
C PRO A 66 -12.28 25.70 -9.15
N GLY A 67 -13.31 26.50 -9.46
CA GLY A 67 -14.66 26.37 -8.90
C GLY A 67 -14.88 27.18 -7.62
N ASP A 68 -16.03 26.95 -6.99
CA ASP A 68 -16.43 27.57 -5.71
C ASP A 68 -16.25 26.55 -4.57
N LEU A 69 -15.00 26.16 -4.31
CA LEU A 69 -14.67 25.18 -3.27
C LEU A 69 -14.86 25.79 -1.89
N LYS A 70 -15.78 25.22 -1.09
CA LYS A 70 -16.17 25.73 0.24
C LYS A 70 -15.56 24.96 1.41
N VAL A 71 -14.97 23.80 1.13
CA VAL A 71 -14.49 22.87 2.15
C VAL A 71 -13.10 22.39 1.78
N VAL A 72 -12.19 22.49 2.75
CA VAL A 72 -10.84 21.93 2.66
C VAL A 72 -10.66 20.99 3.85
N PHE A 73 -10.27 19.75 3.57
CA PHE A 73 -9.89 18.78 4.58
C PHE A 73 -8.39 18.49 4.45
N PHE A 74 -7.63 18.78 5.51
CA PHE A 74 -6.19 18.55 5.51
C PHE A 74 -5.86 17.12 5.94
N THR A 75 -4.99 16.47 5.19
CA THR A 75 -4.45 15.14 5.49
C THR A 75 -2.93 15.21 5.63
N ASN A 76 -2.33 14.23 6.30
CA ASN A 76 -0.87 14.20 6.50
C ASN A 76 -0.11 13.65 5.28
N SER A 77 -0.82 12.98 4.37
CA SER A 77 -0.22 12.32 3.22
C SER A 77 -1.15 12.32 2.00
N GLY A 78 -0.54 12.10 0.83
CA GLY A 78 -1.29 11.83 -0.41
C GLY A 78 -2.08 10.52 -0.37
N THR A 79 -1.60 9.51 0.39
CA THR A 79 -2.35 8.27 0.62
C THR A 79 -3.66 8.55 1.35
N GLU A 80 -3.63 9.30 2.45
CA GLU A 80 -4.84 9.69 3.19
C GLU A 80 -5.78 10.55 2.34
N ALA A 81 -5.22 11.48 1.56
CA ALA A 81 -6.01 12.32 0.66
C ALA A 81 -6.78 11.48 -0.36
N ASN A 82 -6.10 10.51 -0.98
CA ASN A 82 -6.71 9.61 -1.94
C ASN A 82 -7.73 8.67 -1.28
N GLU A 83 -7.46 8.16 -0.09
CA GLU A 83 -8.40 7.28 0.62
C GLU A 83 -9.68 8.03 1.00
N LEU A 84 -9.55 9.28 1.48
CA LEU A 84 -10.69 10.15 1.73
C LEU A 84 -11.45 10.47 0.44
N ALA A 85 -10.75 10.75 -0.67
CA ALA A 85 -11.38 11.02 -1.96
C ALA A 85 -12.18 9.80 -2.46
N LEU A 86 -11.61 8.59 -2.37
CA LEU A 86 -12.30 7.34 -2.73
C LEU A 86 -13.55 7.13 -1.85
N MET A 87 -13.44 7.41 -0.55
CA MET A 87 -14.56 7.30 0.38
C MET A 87 -15.68 8.30 0.05
N ILE A 88 -15.35 9.58 -0.16
CA ILE A 88 -16.31 10.62 -0.51
C ILE A 88 -17.00 10.29 -1.84
N ALA A 89 -16.25 9.86 -2.85
CA ALA A 89 -16.80 9.50 -4.15
C ALA A 89 -17.81 8.33 -4.03
N ARG A 90 -17.48 7.28 -3.26
CA ARG A 90 -18.36 6.14 -3.03
C ARG A 90 -19.62 6.53 -2.26
N LEU A 91 -19.48 7.34 -1.21
CA LEU A 91 -20.62 7.81 -0.42
C LEU A 91 -21.56 8.71 -1.24
N TYR A 92 -21.01 9.53 -2.12
CA TYR A 92 -21.79 10.43 -2.96
C TYR A 92 -22.48 9.70 -4.11
N THR A 93 -21.79 8.77 -4.78
CA THR A 93 -22.30 8.11 -5.99
C THR A 93 -23.04 6.80 -5.72
N GLY A 94 -22.75 6.12 -4.60
CA GLY A 94 -23.18 4.74 -4.34
C GLY A 94 -22.43 3.69 -5.16
N CYS A 95 -21.48 4.09 -6.02
CA CYS A 95 -20.71 3.19 -6.86
C CYS A 95 -19.43 2.75 -6.15
N ASN A 96 -19.13 1.45 -6.16
CA ASN A 96 -17.89 0.91 -5.56
C ASN A 96 -16.70 0.88 -6.53
N ASP A 97 -16.98 0.88 -7.83
CA ASP A 97 -15.97 0.76 -8.88
C ASP A 97 -15.11 2.01 -8.99
N ILE A 98 -13.80 1.81 -9.11
CA ILE A 98 -12.80 2.88 -9.22
C ILE A 98 -11.97 2.65 -10.48
N ILE A 99 -11.95 3.65 -11.36
CA ILE A 99 -11.09 3.65 -12.54
C ILE A 99 -9.73 4.21 -12.15
N SER A 100 -8.67 3.47 -12.46
CA SER A 100 -7.29 3.87 -12.19
C SER A 100 -6.47 3.84 -13.48
N LEU A 101 -5.58 4.81 -13.63
CA LEU A 101 -4.68 4.87 -14.79
C LEU A 101 -3.53 3.88 -14.63
N ARG A 102 -3.10 3.29 -15.75
CA ARG A 102 -1.90 2.44 -15.81
C ARG A 102 -0.68 3.19 -15.27
N ASN A 103 0.16 2.52 -14.51
CA ASN A 103 1.30 3.10 -13.79
C ASN A 103 0.95 4.21 -12.77
N GLY A 104 -0.32 4.39 -12.42
CA GLY A 104 -0.74 5.32 -11.36
C GLY A 104 -0.38 4.81 -9.96
N TYR A 105 0.06 5.72 -9.09
CA TYR A 105 0.25 5.46 -7.67
C TYR A 105 -0.81 6.26 -6.87
N HIS A 106 -1.63 5.57 -6.09
CA HIS A 106 -2.70 6.17 -5.30
C HIS A 106 -2.46 6.09 -3.79
N GLY A 107 -1.43 5.35 -3.36
CA GLY A 107 -1.12 5.17 -1.96
C GLY A 107 -0.92 3.71 -1.58
N ASN A 108 -0.46 3.54 -0.35
CA ASN A 108 -0.09 2.26 0.27
C ASN A 108 -1.04 1.85 1.42
N ALA A 109 -2.18 2.54 1.58
CA ALA A 109 -3.22 2.13 2.52
C ALA A 109 -4.15 1.08 1.87
N ALA A 110 -4.93 0.37 2.67
CA ALA A 110 -5.71 -0.78 2.19
C ALA A 110 -6.66 -0.42 1.03
N GLY A 111 -7.37 0.71 1.11
CA GLY A 111 -8.30 1.14 0.05
C GLY A 111 -7.58 1.67 -1.19
N THR A 112 -6.55 2.48 -1.00
CA THR A 112 -5.78 3.09 -2.12
C THR A 112 -4.89 2.09 -2.83
N MET A 113 -4.40 1.07 -2.14
CA MET A 113 -3.61 0.02 -2.75
C MET A 113 -4.42 -0.71 -3.81
N GLY A 114 -5.72 -0.96 -3.61
CA GLY A 114 -6.59 -1.50 -4.66
C GLY A 114 -6.52 -0.70 -5.97
N ALA A 115 -6.52 0.64 -5.87
CA ALA A 115 -6.45 1.59 -6.99
C ALA A 115 -5.03 1.86 -7.52
N THR A 116 -3.97 1.54 -6.78
CA THR A 116 -2.59 1.68 -7.29
C THR A 116 -2.35 0.70 -8.43
N ALA A 117 -1.80 1.16 -9.56
CA ALA A 117 -1.48 0.33 -10.74
C ALA A 117 0.01 -0.05 -10.81
N GLN A 118 0.85 0.48 -9.92
CA GLN A 118 2.27 0.14 -9.85
C GLN A 118 2.49 -1.13 -8.99
N SER A 119 2.90 -2.22 -9.63
CA SER A 119 3.02 -3.55 -8.99
C SER A 119 4.07 -3.62 -7.87
N ASN A 120 5.15 -2.87 -7.99
CA ASN A 120 6.21 -2.78 -6.98
C ASN A 120 5.76 -2.12 -5.65
N TRP A 121 4.64 -1.38 -5.66
CA TRP A 121 4.05 -0.77 -4.47
C TRP A 121 2.86 -1.54 -3.92
N LYS A 122 2.55 -2.70 -4.51
CA LYS A 122 1.49 -3.58 -4.04
C LYS A 122 2.04 -4.70 -3.20
N PHE A 123 1.46 -4.87 -2.01
CA PHE A 123 1.78 -5.98 -1.16
C PHE A 123 1.04 -7.24 -1.63
N ASN A 124 1.72 -8.38 -1.53
CA ASN A 124 1.09 -9.68 -1.76
C ASN A 124 0.17 -10.00 -0.57
N VAL A 125 -1.05 -9.47 -0.64
CA VAL A 125 -2.05 -9.54 0.44
C VAL A 125 -2.44 -10.97 0.76
N VAL A 126 -2.63 -11.83 -0.24
CA VAL A 126 -3.02 -13.24 -0.03
C VAL A 126 -1.95 -14.00 0.77
N GLN A 127 -0.67 -13.85 0.41
CA GLN A 127 0.41 -14.49 1.17
C GLN A 127 0.55 -13.90 2.57
N THR A 128 0.38 -12.59 2.71
CA THR A 128 0.46 -11.90 4.01
C THR A 128 -0.65 -12.36 4.94
N GLU A 129 -1.88 -12.49 4.44
CA GLU A 129 -3.03 -12.95 5.22
C GLU A 129 -2.86 -14.40 5.67
N VAL A 130 -2.40 -15.30 4.79
CA VAL A 130 -2.11 -16.68 5.17
C VAL A 130 -1.02 -16.74 6.24
N ARG A 131 0.03 -15.90 6.15
CA ARG A 131 1.06 -15.83 7.22
C ARG A 131 0.47 -15.35 8.54
N ALA A 132 -0.33 -14.29 8.51
CA ALA A 132 -0.98 -13.73 9.69
C ALA A 132 -1.95 -14.72 10.35
N PHE A 133 -2.71 -15.47 9.55
CA PHE A 133 -3.58 -16.55 10.03
C PHE A 133 -2.81 -17.58 10.87
N PHE A 134 -1.65 -18.06 10.37
CA PHE A 134 -0.81 -18.96 11.14
C PHE A 134 -0.22 -18.30 12.39
N ASP A 135 0.18 -17.02 12.31
CA ASP A 135 0.74 -16.28 13.45
C ASP A 135 -0.27 -16.16 14.60
N VAL A 136 -1.53 -15.82 14.29
CA VAL A 136 -2.60 -15.73 15.28
C VAL A 136 -2.84 -17.11 15.93
N HIS A 137 -2.97 -18.17 15.14
CA HIS A 137 -3.13 -19.52 15.69
C HIS A 137 -1.94 -19.99 16.53
N ASP A 138 -0.72 -19.59 16.17
CA ASP A 138 0.49 -19.89 16.95
C ASP A 138 0.49 -19.15 18.29
N GLN A 139 0.02 -17.89 18.32
CA GLN A 139 -0.10 -17.08 19.54
C GLN A 139 -1.20 -17.58 20.48
N GLU A 140 -2.36 -17.93 19.92
CA GLU A 140 -3.53 -18.39 20.68
C GLU A 140 -3.45 -19.88 21.06
N GLY A 141 -2.41 -20.61 20.62
CA GLY A 141 -2.30 -22.05 20.85
C GLY A 141 -3.40 -22.88 20.17
N SER A 142 -4.11 -22.31 19.20
CA SER A 142 -5.23 -22.93 18.51
C SER A 142 -4.79 -23.58 17.18
N HIS A 143 -5.63 -24.44 16.61
CA HIS A 143 -5.29 -25.20 15.40
C HIS A 143 -5.69 -24.46 14.11
N PRO A 144 -4.74 -24.19 13.18
CA PRO A 144 -5.03 -23.56 11.89
C PRO A 144 -5.63 -24.61 10.95
N GLY A 145 -6.96 -24.75 11.00
CA GLY A 145 -7.69 -25.89 10.45
C GLY A 145 -7.75 -26.01 8.92
N GLY A 146 -7.40 -24.97 8.18
CA GLY A 146 -7.38 -25.00 6.73
C GLY A 146 -7.37 -23.62 6.10
N ILE A 147 -7.28 -23.61 4.78
CA ILE A 147 -7.38 -22.42 3.94
C ILE A 147 -8.40 -22.68 2.83
N HIS A 148 -9.09 -21.63 2.39
CA HIS A 148 -10.02 -21.67 1.27
C HIS A 148 -9.54 -20.65 0.22
N LEU A 149 -9.37 -21.08 -1.03
CA LEU A 149 -8.80 -20.26 -2.10
C LEU A 149 -9.53 -20.50 -3.42
N GLU A 150 -9.70 -19.42 -4.17
CA GLU A 150 -10.06 -19.48 -5.60
C GLU A 150 -8.79 -19.66 -6.44
N MET A 151 -8.70 -20.76 -7.19
CA MET A 151 -7.49 -21.12 -7.93
C MET A 151 -7.80 -21.88 -9.23
N THR A 152 -6.84 -21.86 -10.16
CA THR A 152 -6.90 -22.63 -11.40
C THR A 152 -5.55 -23.23 -11.75
N GLY A 153 -5.56 -24.45 -12.30
CA GLY A 153 -4.36 -25.09 -12.86
C GLY A 153 -3.83 -24.43 -14.14
N GLN A 154 -4.54 -23.44 -14.66
CA GLN A 154 -4.15 -22.68 -15.85
C GLN A 154 -3.14 -21.58 -15.50
N ASN A 155 -2.30 -21.21 -16.47
CA ASN A 155 -1.37 -20.09 -16.36
C ASN A 155 -2.10 -18.75 -16.64
N VAL A 156 -3.07 -18.39 -15.82
CA VAL A 156 -3.84 -17.14 -15.97
C VAL A 156 -3.11 -15.93 -15.35
N THR A 157 -3.51 -14.73 -15.76
CA THR A 157 -3.05 -13.45 -15.19
C THR A 157 -4.22 -12.75 -14.52
N GLU A 158 -4.77 -13.38 -13.48
CA GLU A 158 -5.96 -12.88 -12.78
C GLU A 158 -5.60 -12.21 -11.44
N CYS A 159 -4.68 -12.79 -10.68
CA CYS A 159 -4.12 -12.17 -9.48
C CYS A 159 -2.73 -11.57 -9.76
N ILE A 160 -2.52 -10.33 -9.34
CA ILE A 160 -1.20 -9.68 -9.36
C ILE A 160 -0.24 -10.25 -8.30
N GLY A 161 1.06 -10.14 -8.57
CA GLY A 161 2.12 -10.63 -7.68
C GLY A 161 2.51 -12.08 -7.91
N GLY A 162 2.97 -12.75 -6.85
CA GLY A 162 3.62 -14.06 -6.92
C GLY A 162 5.04 -14.01 -7.47
N SER A 163 5.74 -15.14 -7.41
CA SER A 163 7.14 -15.30 -7.84
C SER A 163 7.39 -14.94 -9.31
N ARG A 164 6.41 -15.15 -10.19
CA ARG A 164 6.47 -14.72 -11.61
C ARG A 164 6.11 -13.25 -11.84
N THR A 165 5.77 -12.51 -10.78
CA THR A 165 5.40 -11.08 -10.80
C THR A 165 4.38 -10.76 -11.88
N VAL A 166 3.14 -11.22 -11.70
CA VAL A 166 2.02 -10.76 -12.54
C VAL A 166 1.76 -9.29 -12.22
N THR A 167 1.88 -8.41 -13.21
CA THR A 167 1.60 -6.98 -13.09
C THR A 167 0.20 -6.65 -13.59
N PHE A 168 -0.22 -5.38 -13.44
CA PHE A 168 -1.49 -4.92 -14.01
C PHE A 168 -1.54 -5.04 -15.53
N ASP A 169 -0.41 -4.81 -16.20
CA ASP A 169 -0.33 -4.86 -17.66
C ASP A 169 -0.56 -6.30 -18.17
N ASP A 170 -0.07 -7.27 -17.39
CA ASP A 170 -0.24 -8.69 -17.68
C ASP A 170 -1.70 -9.14 -17.49
N LEU A 171 -2.52 -8.42 -16.73
CA LEU A 171 -3.90 -8.84 -16.47
C LEU A 171 -4.70 -8.97 -17.77
N SER A 172 -4.42 -8.13 -18.77
CA SER A 172 -5.14 -8.20 -20.06
C SER A 172 -4.78 -9.41 -20.94
N ASP A 173 -3.71 -10.14 -20.64
CA ASP A 173 -3.21 -11.25 -21.46
C ASP A 173 -4.08 -12.51 -21.33
N ARG A 174 -4.35 -12.94 -20.09
CA ARG A 174 -5.02 -14.22 -19.78
C ARG A 174 -5.99 -14.12 -18.60
N TYR A 175 -6.86 -13.11 -18.60
CA TYR A 175 -7.99 -13.00 -17.68
C TYR A 175 -9.21 -13.76 -18.22
N HIS A 176 -9.54 -14.91 -17.65
CA HIS A 176 -10.58 -15.80 -18.21
C HIS A 176 -11.81 -16.00 -17.33
N THR A 177 -11.84 -15.36 -16.16
CA THR A 177 -12.98 -15.39 -15.23
C THR A 177 -13.84 -14.13 -15.37
N HIS A 178 -15.15 -14.29 -15.23
CA HIS A 178 -16.11 -13.18 -15.10
C HIS A 178 -16.57 -12.96 -13.65
N CYS A 179 -16.16 -13.84 -12.73
CA CYS A 179 -16.38 -13.70 -11.29
C CYS A 179 -15.09 -13.14 -10.67
N ASP A 180 -14.59 -13.81 -9.62
CA ASP A 180 -13.41 -13.37 -8.89
C ASP A 180 -12.11 -13.86 -9.57
N PRO A 181 -11.04 -13.05 -9.52
CA PRO A 181 -9.72 -13.46 -9.99
C PRO A 181 -9.17 -14.65 -9.20
N ARG A 182 -8.67 -15.66 -9.90
CA ARG A 182 -8.13 -16.90 -9.32
C ARG A 182 -6.61 -16.87 -9.27
N LEU A 183 -6.03 -17.49 -8.25
CA LEU A 183 -4.59 -17.78 -8.24
C LEU A 183 -4.26 -18.72 -9.41
N ASN A 184 -3.23 -18.37 -10.18
CA ASN A 184 -2.71 -19.27 -11.22
C ASN A 184 -1.91 -20.43 -10.60
N ALA A 185 -1.61 -21.45 -11.41
CA ALA A 185 -0.90 -22.65 -10.95
C ALA A 185 0.41 -22.35 -10.19
N SER A 186 1.19 -21.36 -10.64
CA SER A 186 2.45 -21.00 -9.98
C SER A 186 2.23 -20.32 -8.63
N GLN A 187 1.27 -19.41 -8.55
CA GLN A 187 0.90 -18.71 -7.32
C GLN A 187 0.29 -19.69 -6.29
N SER A 188 -0.54 -20.63 -6.74
CA SER A 188 -1.11 -21.68 -5.89
C SER A 188 -0.05 -22.61 -5.32
N LEU A 189 0.92 -23.03 -6.14
CA LEU A 189 2.00 -23.91 -5.70
C LEU A 189 2.93 -23.19 -4.70
N GLU A 190 3.26 -21.93 -4.98
CA GLU A 190 4.04 -21.09 -4.07
C GLU A 190 3.35 -20.96 -2.71
N LEU A 191 2.04 -20.69 -2.70
CA LEU A 191 1.27 -20.60 -1.48
C LEU A 191 1.21 -21.94 -0.72
N ALA A 192 1.09 -23.05 -1.44
CA ALA A 192 1.15 -24.39 -0.85
C ALA A 192 2.49 -24.66 -0.15
N PHE A 193 3.62 -24.23 -0.73
CA PHE A 193 4.93 -24.35 -0.10
C PHE A 193 5.05 -23.50 1.17
N ILE A 194 4.54 -22.26 1.15
CA ILE A 194 4.51 -21.40 2.34
C ILE A 194 3.72 -22.07 3.47
N ILE A 195 2.55 -22.63 3.17
CA ILE A 195 1.69 -23.31 4.14
C ILE A 195 2.37 -24.58 4.67
N ALA A 196 2.93 -25.41 3.79
CA ALA A 196 3.63 -26.63 4.16
C ALA A 196 4.81 -26.33 5.10
N GLU A 197 5.55 -25.25 4.86
CA GLU A 197 6.65 -24.83 5.72
C GLU A 197 6.15 -24.42 7.12
N ARG A 198 5.04 -23.67 7.21
CA ARG A 198 4.41 -23.29 8.49
C ARG A 198 3.93 -24.50 9.27
N LEU A 199 3.21 -25.42 8.63
CA LEU A 199 2.74 -26.66 9.25
C LEU A 199 3.91 -27.53 9.74
N ARG A 200 4.97 -27.66 8.93
CA ARG A 200 6.18 -28.38 9.32
C ARG A 200 6.83 -27.77 10.57
N LYS A 201 7.01 -26.45 10.59
CA LYS A 201 7.59 -25.72 11.74
C LYS A 201 6.77 -25.95 13.02
N ARG A 202 5.43 -25.93 12.93
CA ARG A 202 4.56 -26.25 14.08
C ARG A 202 4.73 -27.69 14.57
N ARG A 203 4.72 -28.66 13.66
CA ARG A 203 4.91 -30.08 14.00
C ARG A 203 6.26 -30.34 14.69
N MET A 204 7.31 -29.64 14.26
CA MET A 204 8.63 -29.73 14.90
C MET A 204 8.62 -29.12 16.31
N ARG A 205 7.91 -28.00 16.52
CA ARG A 205 7.77 -27.35 17.84
C ARG A 205 6.95 -28.18 18.82
N SER A 206 5.93 -28.91 18.35
CA SER A 206 5.03 -29.70 19.20
C SER A 206 5.61 -31.04 19.68
N GLY A 207 6.90 -31.31 19.49
CA GLY A 207 7.56 -32.54 19.98
C GLY A 207 7.10 -33.86 19.32
N LEU A 208 6.25 -33.79 18.30
CA LEU A 208 5.62 -34.95 17.64
C LEU A 208 6.53 -35.67 16.62
N TYR A 209 7.85 -35.45 16.68
CA TYR A 209 8.80 -36.07 15.75
C TYR A 209 9.37 -37.42 16.24
N ASN A 210 8.97 -37.90 17.43
CA ASN A 210 9.49 -39.14 17.99
C ASN A 210 8.72 -40.43 17.66
N SER A 211 7.72 -40.42 16.75
CA SER A 211 6.90 -41.65 16.58
C SER A 211 6.52 -42.12 15.17
N LEU A 212 6.82 -41.43 14.05
CA LEU A 212 6.50 -41.99 12.71
C LEU A 212 7.53 -41.58 11.65
N PRO A 213 8.19 -42.53 10.94
CA PRO A 213 8.98 -42.22 9.76
C PRO A 213 8.06 -41.79 8.62
N LEU A 214 8.42 -40.69 7.94
CA LEU A 214 7.72 -40.25 6.73
C LEU A 214 8.01 -41.23 5.58
N PRO A 215 7.04 -41.55 4.71
CA PRO A 215 7.34 -42.26 3.48
C PRO A 215 8.21 -41.37 2.59
N PRO A 216 9.14 -41.96 1.81
CA PRO A 216 9.99 -41.19 0.92
C PRO A 216 9.11 -40.48 -0.13
N LEU A 217 9.43 -39.21 -0.37
CA LEU A 217 8.88 -38.46 -1.51
C LEU A 217 9.38 -39.16 -2.79
N ALA A 218 8.53 -39.98 -3.39
CA ALA A 218 8.73 -40.47 -4.74
C ALA A 218 8.37 -39.35 -5.72
N PHE A 219 9.34 -38.95 -6.53
CA PHE A 219 9.13 -38.24 -7.78
C PHE A 219 8.73 -39.25 -8.87
#